data_AF-M4YKS9-F1
#
_entry.id   AF-M4YKS9-F1
#
_cell.length_a   1.000
_cell.length_b   1.000
_cell.length_c   1.000
_cell.angle_alpha   90.00
_cell.angle_beta   90.00
_cell.angle_gamma   90.00
#
_symmetry.space_group_name_H-M   'P 1'
#
loop_
_entity.id
_entity.type
_entity.pdbx_description
1 polymer ?
#
loop_
_entity_poly.entity_id
_entity_poly.type
_entity_poly.pdbx_seq_one_letter_code
_entity_poly.pdbx_strand_id
1 'polypeptide(L)'
;MTSFDDLCSYLEGLDKQTFAAVMNKKSADVLNALTALSGGTSAINTYLHFILASVAADGVLTEEEFLMLKPMFDTMADGDVGYEKAKEMFNQMGLSEPEVYQEIVDTMVDIIGMVSEETKDDIVMLCLMTCAMDGHISEKEKDWIKQLVAPIVPPMEFIDAFLNEAKTFVLATADGDQPRMRVLGLKLKLDGKLYFAVGTFKDVYKQLQANPRCEILASSGMEFLRWDGKAVFTDDARLLPIVENMMPDLVKMYNQMGWKLGFFTLEGGSAEVVNVNNTKKKIF
;
A
#
# COMPACT_ATOMS: atom_id res chain seq x y z
N MET A 1 -0.31 8.97 11.68
CA MET A 1 0.06 7.82 12.51
C MET A 1 -0.94 6.72 12.23
N THR A 2 -2.23 7.00 12.35
CA THR A 2 -3.40 6.29 11.77
C THR A 2 -3.22 5.60 10.41
N SER A 3 -2.78 6.29 9.36
CA SER A 3 -2.51 5.68 8.03
C SER A 3 -1.62 4.43 8.01
N PHE A 4 -0.73 4.30 8.98
CA PHE A 4 0.14 3.14 9.13
C PHE A 4 -0.54 2.11 10.04
N ASP A 5 -1.12 2.55 11.15
CA ASP A 5 -1.90 1.71 12.07
C ASP A 5 -3.12 1.03 11.38
N ASP A 6 -3.72 1.67 10.38
CA ASP A 6 -4.84 1.13 9.57
C ASP A 6 -4.35 0.04 8.59
N LEU A 7 -3.15 0.22 8.03
CA LEU A 7 -2.53 -0.80 7.19
C LEU A 7 -2.08 -1.99 8.06
N CYS A 8 -1.56 -1.74 9.26
CA CYS A 8 -1.33 -2.77 10.28
C CYS A 8 -2.65 -3.52 10.57
N SER A 9 -3.73 -2.80 10.85
CA SER A 9 -5.05 -3.39 11.17
C SER A 9 -5.64 -4.19 10.00
N TYR A 10 -5.45 -3.73 8.76
CA TYR A 10 -5.87 -4.46 7.56
C TYR A 10 -5.08 -5.76 7.39
N LEU A 11 -3.76 -5.71 7.59
CA LEU A 11 -2.89 -6.90 7.55
C LEU A 11 -3.24 -7.90 8.65
N GLU A 12 -3.46 -7.43 9.87
CA GLU A 12 -3.93 -8.25 11.01
C GLU A 12 -5.30 -8.90 10.73
N GLY A 13 -6.14 -8.28 9.91
CA GLY A 13 -7.47 -8.75 9.52
C GLY A 13 -7.50 -9.75 8.34
N LEU A 14 -6.38 -9.99 7.65
CA LEU A 14 -6.32 -10.94 6.53
C LEU A 14 -6.42 -12.39 7.01
N ASP A 15 -7.15 -13.23 6.28
CA ASP A 15 -7.15 -14.66 6.55
C ASP A 15 -5.77 -15.26 6.23
N LYS A 16 -5.38 -16.30 7.00
CA LYS A 16 -4.05 -16.91 6.92
C LYS A 16 -3.70 -17.43 5.53
N GLN A 17 -4.69 -17.82 4.72
CA GLN A 17 -4.47 -18.37 3.39
C GLN A 17 -4.18 -17.24 2.38
N THR A 18 -4.96 -16.16 2.41
CA THR A 18 -4.72 -14.96 1.61
C THR A 18 -3.41 -14.29 1.98
N PHE A 19 -3.12 -14.17 3.27
CA PHE A 19 -1.86 -13.61 3.77
C PHE A 19 -0.64 -14.39 3.24
N ALA A 20 -0.65 -15.72 3.37
CA ALA A 20 0.43 -16.56 2.87
C ALA A 20 0.56 -16.51 1.33
N ALA A 21 -0.56 -16.41 0.60
CA ALA A 21 -0.54 -16.32 -0.86
C ALA A 21 0.08 -14.98 -1.34
N VAL A 22 -0.26 -13.87 -0.68
CA VAL A 22 0.29 -12.55 -1.00
C VAL A 22 1.79 -12.50 -0.65
N MET A 23 2.18 -12.99 0.53
CA MET A 23 3.59 -13.13 0.93
C MET A 23 4.40 -13.90 -0.10
N ASN A 24 3.98 -15.13 -0.45
CA ASN A 24 4.72 -15.97 -1.39
C ASN A 24 4.88 -15.32 -2.77
N LYS A 25 3.81 -14.69 -3.29
CA LYS A 25 3.86 -14.02 -4.59
C LYS A 25 4.84 -12.84 -4.56
N LYS A 26 4.68 -11.96 -3.57
CA LYS A 26 5.49 -10.75 -3.44
C LYS A 26 6.96 -11.09 -3.18
N SER A 27 7.25 -12.08 -2.34
CA SER A 27 8.62 -12.56 -2.10
C SER A 27 9.27 -13.07 -3.38
N ALA A 28 8.54 -13.79 -4.23
CA ALA A 28 9.07 -14.24 -5.52
C ALA A 28 9.39 -13.08 -6.46
N ASP A 29 8.49 -12.08 -6.55
CA ASP A 29 8.67 -10.90 -7.40
C ASP A 29 9.89 -10.07 -6.96
N VAL A 30 10.07 -9.87 -5.64
CA VAL A 30 11.23 -9.18 -5.06
C VAL A 30 12.53 -9.94 -5.30
N LEU A 31 12.57 -11.25 -5.02
CA LEU A 31 13.78 -12.07 -5.23
C LEU A 31 14.23 -12.07 -6.70
N ASN A 32 13.29 -12.16 -7.63
CA ASN A 32 13.57 -12.08 -9.05
C ASN A 32 14.17 -10.72 -9.44
N ALA A 33 13.61 -9.63 -8.92
CA ALA A 33 14.10 -8.28 -9.18
C ALA A 33 15.51 -8.06 -8.59
N LEU A 34 15.76 -8.50 -7.36
CA LEU A 34 17.07 -8.39 -6.70
C LEU A 34 18.14 -9.24 -7.39
N THR A 35 17.77 -10.43 -7.88
CA THR A 35 18.68 -11.29 -8.66
C THR A 35 19.13 -10.63 -9.96
N ALA A 36 18.27 -9.81 -10.57
CA ALA A 36 18.55 -9.11 -11.81
C ALA A 36 19.49 -7.90 -11.65
N LEU A 37 19.75 -7.44 -10.41
CA LEU A 37 20.67 -6.34 -10.14
C LEU A 37 22.14 -6.77 -10.29
N SER A 38 23.01 -5.82 -10.65
CA SER A 38 24.46 -6.03 -10.62
C SER A 38 24.92 -6.33 -9.20
N GLY A 39 25.39 -7.56 -8.95
CA GLY A 39 25.74 -8.03 -7.61
C GLY A 39 24.60 -8.72 -6.84
N GLY A 40 23.60 -9.28 -7.54
CA GLY A 40 22.36 -9.85 -6.96
C GLY A 40 22.51 -10.73 -5.71
N THR A 41 23.59 -11.49 -5.53
CA THR A 41 23.85 -12.22 -4.28
C THR A 41 24.01 -11.30 -3.06
N SER A 42 24.66 -10.16 -3.23
CA SER A 42 24.77 -9.13 -2.19
C SER A 42 23.43 -8.48 -1.91
N ALA A 43 22.65 -8.15 -2.95
CA ALA A 43 21.34 -7.52 -2.79
C ALA A 43 20.33 -8.44 -2.08
N ILE A 44 20.35 -9.73 -2.40
CA ILE A 44 19.54 -10.75 -1.71
C ILE A 44 19.98 -10.89 -0.25
N ASN A 45 21.29 -10.96 0.03
CA ASN A 45 21.78 -11.07 1.41
C ASN A 45 21.41 -9.83 2.24
N THR A 46 21.56 -8.63 1.69
CA THR A 46 21.14 -7.39 2.36
C THR A 46 19.63 -7.39 2.61
N TYR A 47 18.81 -7.82 1.65
CA TYR A 47 17.37 -7.94 1.82
C TYR A 47 16.98 -8.97 2.91
N LEU A 48 17.66 -10.12 2.94
CA LEU A 48 17.43 -11.14 3.99
C LEU A 48 17.80 -10.60 5.38
N HIS A 49 18.94 -9.93 5.51
CA HIS A 49 19.34 -9.27 6.76
C HIS A 49 18.34 -8.19 7.18
N PHE A 50 17.79 -7.44 6.21
CA PHE A 50 16.78 -6.43 6.45
C PHE A 50 15.45 -7.03 6.96
N ILE A 51 15.00 -8.16 6.41
CA ILE A 51 13.81 -8.88 6.89
C ILE A 51 14.05 -9.49 8.28
N LEU A 52 15.23 -10.04 8.54
CA LEU A 52 15.58 -10.53 9.88
C LEU A 52 15.57 -9.40 10.91
N ALA A 53 16.11 -8.22 10.54
CA ALA A 53 16.07 -7.03 11.37
C ALA A 53 14.65 -6.51 11.60
N SER A 54 13.74 -6.69 10.64
CA SER A 54 12.35 -6.21 10.77
C SER A 54 11.56 -6.98 11.82
N VAL A 55 11.84 -8.27 11.97
CA VAL A 55 11.16 -9.13 12.94
C VAL A 55 11.76 -8.99 14.34
N ALA A 56 13.07 -8.75 14.44
CA ALA A 56 13.75 -8.46 15.70
C ALA A 56 14.07 -6.96 15.82
N ALA A 57 13.04 -6.11 15.68
CA ALA A 57 13.16 -4.66 15.59
C ALA A 57 13.79 -3.99 16.84
N ASP A 58 13.76 -4.66 18.00
CA ASP A 58 14.41 -4.19 19.23
C ASP A 58 15.86 -4.68 19.38
N GLY A 59 16.39 -5.35 18.35
CA GLY A 59 17.75 -5.89 18.29
C GLY A 59 17.92 -7.21 19.04
N VAL A 60 16.85 -7.81 19.55
CA VAL A 60 16.89 -9.05 20.35
C VAL A 60 16.00 -10.11 19.72
N LEU A 61 16.59 -11.17 19.16
CA LEU A 61 15.84 -12.32 18.66
C LEU A 61 15.19 -13.12 19.80
N THR A 62 13.87 -13.01 19.95
CA THR A 62 13.09 -13.80 20.90
C THR A 62 12.83 -15.23 20.37
N GLU A 63 12.42 -16.16 21.25
CA GLU A 63 12.13 -17.54 20.83
C GLU A 63 10.88 -17.61 19.93
N GLU A 64 9.93 -16.70 20.15
CA GLU A 64 8.73 -16.54 19.32
C GLU A 64 9.08 -16.03 17.91
N GLU A 65 9.90 -14.98 17.81
CA GLU A 65 10.42 -14.46 16.54
C GLU A 65 11.28 -15.49 15.80
N PHE A 66 12.11 -16.25 16.53
CA PHE A 66 12.89 -17.34 15.95
C PHE A 66 12.01 -18.40 15.29
N LEU A 67 10.91 -18.82 15.93
CA LEU A 67 10.00 -19.81 15.35
C LEU A 67 9.37 -19.31 14.03
N MET A 68 9.13 -18.01 13.92
CA MET A 68 8.63 -17.37 12.69
C MET A 68 9.68 -17.33 11.58
N LEU A 69 10.91 -16.98 11.95
CA LEU A 69 12.05 -16.88 11.03
C LEU A 69 12.73 -18.22 10.76
N LYS A 70 12.30 -19.29 11.43
CA LYS A 70 12.94 -20.60 11.36
C LYS A 70 13.16 -21.09 9.92
N PRO A 71 12.18 -21.00 9.00
CA PRO A 71 12.41 -21.40 7.60
C PRO A 71 13.54 -20.61 6.91
N MET A 72 13.72 -19.34 7.27
CA MET A 72 14.82 -18.51 6.74
C MET A 72 16.16 -18.95 7.33
N PHE A 73 16.24 -19.15 8.66
CA PHE A 73 17.46 -19.65 9.29
C PHE A 73 17.86 -21.03 8.75
N ASP A 74 16.89 -21.93 8.57
CA ASP A 74 17.12 -23.25 8.00
C ASP A 74 17.68 -23.17 6.57
N THR A 75 17.14 -22.24 5.78
CA THR A 75 17.61 -21.99 4.40
C THR A 75 19.02 -21.40 4.39
N MET A 76 19.32 -20.43 5.26
CA MET A 76 20.63 -19.78 5.33
C MET A 76 21.73 -20.72 5.81
N ALA A 77 21.41 -21.64 6.71
CA ALA A 77 22.36 -22.59 7.29
C ALA A 77 22.44 -23.93 6.53
N ASP A 78 21.65 -24.11 5.47
CA ASP A 78 21.49 -25.37 4.72
C ASP A 78 21.21 -26.57 5.65
N GLY A 79 20.27 -26.39 6.58
CA GLY A 79 19.91 -27.42 7.56
C GLY A 79 19.13 -26.89 8.75
N ASP A 80 18.61 -27.80 9.57
CA ASP A 80 17.80 -27.47 10.75
C ASP A 80 18.60 -26.66 11.78
N VAL A 81 18.18 -25.41 12.01
CA VAL A 81 18.80 -24.49 12.98
C VAL A 81 17.99 -24.45 14.25
N GLY A 82 18.64 -24.66 15.39
CA GLY A 82 18.07 -24.43 16.72
C GLY A 82 18.24 -22.98 17.18
N TYR A 83 17.45 -22.56 18.18
CA TYR A 83 17.38 -21.16 18.65
C TYR A 83 18.74 -20.55 19.02
N GLU A 84 19.59 -21.28 19.76
CA GLU A 84 20.92 -20.78 20.16
C GLU A 84 21.83 -20.49 18.97
N LYS A 85 21.80 -21.37 17.95
CA LYS A 85 22.56 -21.17 16.72
C LYS A 85 22.00 -20.01 15.89
N ALA A 86 20.68 -19.84 15.87
CA ALA A 86 20.05 -18.68 15.23
C ALA A 86 20.44 -17.36 15.91
N LYS A 87 20.52 -17.33 17.24
CA LYS A 87 21.05 -16.19 18.01
C LYS A 87 22.50 -15.87 17.67
N GLU A 88 23.35 -16.90 17.60
CA GLU A 88 24.74 -16.70 17.19
C GLU A 88 24.83 -16.13 15.78
N MET A 89 24.04 -16.66 14.83
CA MET A 89 23.96 -16.12 13.46
C MET A 89 23.47 -14.68 13.45
N PHE A 90 22.42 -14.36 14.20
CA PHE A 90 21.86 -13.02 14.32
C PHE A 90 22.89 -12.01 14.85
N ASN A 91 23.63 -12.39 15.88
CA ASN A 91 24.72 -11.58 16.45
C ASN A 91 25.91 -11.43 15.50
N GLN A 92 26.31 -12.51 14.81
CA GLN A 92 27.41 -12.47 13.84
C GLN A 92 27.12 -11.59 12.63
N MET A 93 25.84 -11.45 12.26
CA MET A 93 25.39 -10.52 11.23
C MET A 93 25.37 -9.07 11.70
N GLY A 94 25.67 -8.80 12.99
CA GLY A 94 25.65 -7.46 13.59
C GLY A 94 24.25 -6.88 13.76
N LEU A 95 23.20 -7.70 13.66
CA LEU A 95 21.80 -7.23 13.70
C LEU A 95 21.36 -6.73 15.08
N SER A 96 22.16 -7.01 16.12
CA SER A 96 22.00 -6.47 17.47
C SER A 96 22.79 -5.17 17.70
N GLU A 97 23.58 -4.70 16.72
CA GLU A 97 24.41 -3.50 16.81
C GLU A 97 23.80 -2.34 15.98
N PRO A 98 23.49 -1.18 16.61
CA PRO A 98 22.86 -0.06 15.91
C PRO A 98 23.65 0.51 14.71
N GLU A 99 24.98 0.39 14.73
CA GLU A 99 25.86 0.91 13.68
C GLU A 99 25.79 0.03 12.41
N VAL A 100 25.91 -1.28 12.57
CA VAL A 100 25.75 -2.26 11.47
C VAL A 100 24.32 -2.25 10.94
N TYR A 101 23.34 -2.04 11.83
CA TYR A 101 21.95 -1.85 11.46
C TYR A 101 21.75 -0.65 10.51
N GLN A 102 22.36 0.51 10.79
CA GLN A 102 22.26 1.67 9.91
C GLN A 102 22.88 1.40 8.54
N GLU A 103 24.01 0.70 8.49
CA GLU A 103 24.64 0.31 7.21
C GLU A 103 23.73 -0.59 6.36
N ILE A 104 23.00 -1.53 6.97
CA ILE A 104 22.03 -2.39 6.27
C ILE A 104 20.88 -1.55 5.70
N VAL A 105 20.35 -0.60 6.49
CA VAL A 105 19.26 0.28 6.05
C VAL A 105 19.74 1.18 4.90
N ASP A 106 20.91 1.80 5.02
CA ASP A 106 21.48 2.66 3.98
C ASP A 106 21.72 1.87 2.68
N THR A 107 22.27 0.66 2.80
CA THR A 107 22.47 -0.23 1.64
C THR A 107 21.14 -0.64 1.01
N MET A 108 20.09 -0.89 1.82
CA MET A 108 18.75 -1.14 1.30
C MET A 108 18.14 0.07 0.61
N VAL A 109 18.37 1.29 1.11
CA VAL A 109 17.94 2.53 0.45
C VAL A 109 18.61 2.67 -0.93
N ASP A 110 19.89 2.34 -1.03
CA ASP A 110 20.61 2.32 -2.31
C ASP A 110 20.05 1.26 -3.27
N ILE A 111 19.77 0.04 -2.79
CA ILE A 111 19.14 -1.04 -3.58
C ILE A 111 17.74 -0.63 -4.04
N ILE A 112 16.94 -0.04 -3.15
CA ILE A 112 15.61 0.53 -3.45
C ILE A 112 15.75 1.60 -4.53
N GLY A 113 16.81 2.40 -4.54
CA GLY A 113 17.10 3.36 -5.61
C GLY A 113 17.31 2.74 -6.99
N MET A 114 17.67 1.46 -7.07
CA MET A 114 18.03 0.76 -8.32
C MET A 114 16.93 -0.16 -8.89
N VAL A 115 15.86 -0.41 -8.14
CA VAL A 115 14.73 -1.26 -8.58
C VAL A 115 13.54 -0.43 -9.08
N SER A 116 12.60 -1.07 -9.80
CA SER A 116 11.37 -0.40 -10.27
C SER A 116 10.50 0.00 -9.07
N GLU A 117 9.69 1.05 -9.24
CA GLU A 117 8.73 1.49 -8.20
C GLU A 117 7.83 0.35 -7.70
N GLU A 118 7.38 -0.55 -8.60
CA GLU A 118 6.62 -1.75 -8.23
C GLU A 118 7.40 -2.71 -7.31
N THR A 119 8.68 -2.94 -7.57
CA THR A 119 9.52 -3.76 -6.68
C THR A 119 9.74 -3.09 -5.33
N LYS A 120 9.83 -1.75 -5.29
CA LYS A 120 9.96 -1.01 -4.01
C LYS A 120 8.71 -1.21 -3.15
N ASP A 121 7.54 -1.09 -3.78
CA ASP A 121 6.26 -1.31 -3.11
C ASP A 121 6.17 -2.74 -2.55
N ASP A 122 6.66 -3.73 -3.29
CA ASP A 122 6.66 -5.12 -2.86
C ASP A 122 7.65 -5.40 -1.72
N ILE A 123 8.83 -4.77 -1.73
CA ILE A 123 9.80 -4.85 -0.62
C ILE A 123 9.18 -4.29 0.66
N VAL A 124 8.54 -3.13 0.59
CA VAL A 124 7.91 -2.47 1.75
C VAL A 124 6.73 -3.29 2.26
N MET A 125 5.86 -3.77 1.35
CA MET A 125 4.72 -4.61 1.71
C MET A 125 5.17 -5.91 2.40
N LEU A 126 6.23 -6.54 1.92
CA LEU A 126 6.77 -7.74 2.57
C LEU A 126 7.29 -7.46 3.96
N CYS A 127 7.95 -6.31 4.20
CA CYS A 127 8.39 -5.93 5.54
C CYS A 127 7.21 -5.72 6.49
N LEU A 128 6.13 -5.13 5.98
CA LEU A 128 4.90 -4.91 6.75
C LEU A 128 4.23 -6.24 7.08
N MET A 129 4.21 -7.17 6.13
CA MET A 129 3.64 -8.50 6.32
C MET A 129 4.50 -9.38 7.22
N THR A 130 5.83 -9.32 7.15
CA THR A 130 6.69 -10.09 8.06
C THR A 130 6.52 -9.65 9.50
N CYS A 131 6.40 -8.34 9.76
CA CYS A 131 6.08 -7.80 11.08
C CYS A 131 4.64 -8.08 11.54
N ALA A 132 3.75 -8.51 10.64
CA ALA A 132 2.36 -8.86 10.96
C ALA A 132 2.13 -10.38 11.08
N MET A 133 3.18 -11.21 10.98
CA MET A 133 3.07 -12.68 10.92
C MET A 133 2.46 -13.32 12.18
N ASP A 134 2.55 -12.65 13.33
CA ASP A 134 1.97 -13.09 14.60
C ASP A 134 0.49 -12.68 14.76
N GLY A 135 -0.02 -11.87 13.84
CA GLY A 135 -1.36 -11.29 13.89
C GLY A 135 -1.48 -10.06 14.78
N HIS A 136 -0.36 -9.50 15.29
CA HIS A 136 -0.36 -8.26 16.06
C HIS A 136 0.96 -7.47 15.96
N ILE A 137 0.93 -6.27 15.40
CA ILE A 137 2.13 -5.43 15.27
C ILE A 137 2.35 -4.63 16.55
N SER A 138 3.46 -4.83 17.25
CA SER A 138 3.78 -4.15 18.51
C SER A 138 4.13 -2.67 18.32
N GLU A 139 3.95 -1.82 19.34
CA GLU A 139 4.27 -0.38 19.23
C GLU A 139 5.75 -0.10 18.91
N LYS A 140 6.68 -0.98 19.33
CA LYS A 140 8.10 -0.86 18.98
C LYS A 140 8.34 -1.16 17.50
N GLU A 141 7.73 -2.21 16.96
CA GLU A 141 7.78 -2.53 15.53
C GLU A 141 7.11 -1.42 14.73
N LYS A 142 5.98 -0.88 15.21
CA LYS A 142 5.34 0.26 14.58
C LYS A 142 6.24 1.49 14.52
N ASP A 143 6.96 1.81 15.58
CA ASP A 143 7.87 2.96 15.60
C ASP A 143 9.13 2.72 14.74
N TRP A 144 9.60 1.48 14.66
CA TRP A 144 10.68 1.05 13.76
C TRP A 144 10.24 1.14 12.29
N ILE A 145 9.08 0.58 11.94
CA ILE A 145 8.52 0.67 10.60
C ILE A 145 8.22 2.12 10.23
N LYS A 146 7.70 2.95 11.15
CA LYS A 146 7.52 4.39 10.91
C LYS A 146 8.82 5.10 10.54
N GLN A 147 9.97 4.67 11.06
CA GLN A 147 11.29 5.22 10.68
C GLN A 147 11.69 4.82 9.26
N LEU A 148 11.29 3.64 8.78
CA LEU A 148 11.50 3.19 7.40
C LEU A 148 10.46 3.74 6.42
N VAL A 149 9.23 3.98 6.88
CA VAL A 149 8.05 4.31 6.06
C VAL A 149 7.76 5.82 6.01
N ALA A 150 8.47 6.65 6.77
CA ALA A 150 8.27 8.10 6.78
C ALA A 150 8.34 8.76 5.37
N PRO A 151 8.96 8.13 4.34
CA PRO A 151 8.74 8.53 2.94
C PRO A 151 8.16 7.48 1.96
N ILE A 152 7.63 6.30 2.36
CA ILE A 152 7.48 5.15 1.42
C ILE A 152 6.14 4.37 1.49
N VAL A 153 4.99 5.05 1.60
CA VAL A 153 3.75 4.51 1.00
C VAL A 153 3.41 5.44 -0.16
N PRO A 154 3.40 4.96 -1.41
CA PRO A 154 3.03 5.80 -2.54
C PRO A 154 1.67 6.44 -2.28
N PRO A 155 1.52 7.75 -2.50
CA PRO A 155 0.29 8.45 -2.19
C PRO A 155 -1.00 7.81 -2.72
N MET A 156 -0.94 7.21 -3.91
CA MET A 156 -2.10 6.58 -4.54
C MET A 156 -2.50 5.26 -3.85
N GLU A 157 -1.54 4.49 -3.34
CA GLU A 157 -1.82 3.27 -2.58
C GLU A 157 -2.49 3.61 -1.25
N PHE A 158 -2.00 4.65 -0.57
CA PHE A 158 -2.64 5.13 0.64
C PHE A 158 -4.09 5.57 0.39
N ILE A 159 -4.33 6.35 -0.65
CA ILE A 159 -5.67 6.80 -1.01
C ILE A 159 -6.56 5.61 -1.40
N ASP A 160 -6.05 4.65 -2.17
CA ASP A 160 -6.81 3.46 -2.57
C ASP A 160 -7.29 2.65 -1.36
N ALA A 161 -6.39 2.40 -0.40
CA ALA A 161 -6.69 1.72 0.85
C ALA A 161 -7.73 2.51 1.68
N PHE A 162 -7.55 3.83 1.84
CA PHE A 162 -8.49 4.67 2.56
C PHE A 162 -9.90 4.63 1.95
N LEU A 163 -9.99 4.70 0.61
CA LEU A 163 -11.26 4.64 -0.08
C LEU A 163 -11.90 3.24 -0.03
N ASN A 164 -11.11 2.15 0.06
CA ASN A 164 -11.63 0.80 0.26
C ASN A 164 -12.30 0.67 1.63
N GLU A 165 -11.63 1.18 2.68
CA GLU A 165 -12.16 1.15 4.05
C GLU A 165 -13.42 2.01 4.19
N ALA A 166 -13.43 3.19 3.58
CA ALA A 166 -14.59 4.07 3.55
C ALA A 166 -15.81 3.46 2.83
N LYS A 167 -15.58 2.49 1.93
CA LYS A 167 -16.54 1.80 1.02
C LYS A 167 -17.25 2.70 0.02
N THR A 168 -17.57 3.92 0.43
CA THR A 168 -18.20 4.98 -0.35
C THR A 168 -17.54 6.31 -0.03
N PHE A 169 -17.58 7.21 -0.99
CA PHE A 169 -16.97 8.53 -0.87
C PHE A 169 -17.85 9.57 -1.55
N VAL A 170 -17.73 10.83 -1.14
CA VAL A 170 -18.49 11.95 -1.67
C VAL A 170 -17.67 12.67 -2.71
N LEU A 171 -18.24 12.88 -3.90
CA LEU A 171 -17.67 13.73 -4.93
C LEU A 171 -18.34 15.10 -4.93
N ALA A 172 -17.59 16.15 -4.62
CA ALA A 172 -18.02 17.54 -4.75
C ALA A 172 -17.71 18.09 -6.15
N THR A 173 -18.68 18.77 -6.76
CA THR A 173 -18.53 19.48 -8.05
C THR A 173 -19.22 20.84 -7.97
N ALA A 174 -19.00 21.69 -8.98
CA ALA A 174 -19.69 22.97 -9.11
C ALA A 174 -20.73 22.94 -10.26
N ASP A 175 -21.87 23.56 -10.03
CA ASP A 175 -22.94 23.81 -10.99
C ASP A 175 -23.18 25.33 -11.04
N GLY A 176 -22.39 26.03 -11.85
CA GLY A 176 -22.25 27.49 -11.73
C GLY A 176 -21.64 27.88 -10.38
N ASP A 177 -22.35 28.68 -9.61
CA ASP A 177 -21.98 29.11 -8.26
C ASP A 177 -22.45 28.14 -7.16
N GLN A 178 -23.29 27.16 -7.49
CA GLN A 178 -23.86 26.21 -6.55
C GLN A 178 -22.96 24.96 -6.39
N PRO A 179 -22.45 24.67 -5.17
CA PRO A 179 -21.80 23.40 -4.89
C PRO A 179 -22.79 22.24 -4.96
N ARG A 180 -22.35 21.11 -5.50
CA ARG A 180 -23.11 19.86 -5.59
C ARG A 180 -22.28 18.71 -5.02
N MET A 181 -22.94 17.78 -4.37
CA MET A 181 -22.32 16.60 -3.77
C MET A 181 -23.13 15.35 -4.10
N ARG A 182 -22.47 14.20 -4.19
CA ARG A 182 -23.09 12.88 -4.35
C ARG A 182 -22.16 11.80 -3.86
N VAL A 183 -22.75 10.68 -3.44
CA VAL A 183 -22.00 9.48 -3.05
C VAL A 183 -21.64 8.67 -4.30
N LEU A 184 -20.39 8.22 -4.35
CA LEU A 184 -19.85 7.25 -5.28
C LEU A 184 -19.28 6.07 -4.50
N GLY A 185 -19.16 4.91 -5.16
CA GLY A 185 -18.48 3.73 -4.62
C GLY A 185 -17.67 2.95 -5.66
N LEU A 186 -17.76 3.33 -6.93
CA LEU A 186 -16.96 2.73 -8.00
C LEU A 186 -15.63 3.47 -8.07
N LYS A 187 -14.56 2.75 -7.72
CA LYS A 187 -13.18 3.09 -8.03
C LYS A 187 -12.47 1.85 -8.57
N LEU A 188 -11.42 2.06 -9.34
CA LEU A 188 -10.49 1.00 -9.71
C LEU A 188 -9.09 1.59 -9.87
N LYS A 189 -8.07 0.77 -9.63
CA LYS A 189 -6.67 1.13 -9.77
C LYS A 189 -6.09 0.49 -11.04
N LEU A 190 -5.38 1.28 -11.85
CA LEU A 190 -4.68 0.81 -13.05
C LEU A 190 -3.47 1.71 -13.29
N ASP A 191 -2.30 1.12 -13.58
CA ASP A 191 -1.05 1.82 -13.89
C ASP A 191 -0.69 2.93 -12.87
N GLY A 192 -0.85 2.64 -11.57
CA GLY A 192 -0.55 3.58 -10.48
C GLY A 192 -1.52 4.76 -10.35
N LYS A 193 -2.65 4.75 -11.08
CA LYS A 193 -3.70 5.78 -11.01
C LYS A 193 -5.01 5.21 -10.49
N LEU A 194 -5.78 6.07 -9.84
CA LEU A 194 -7.17 5.78 -9.47
C LEU A 194 -8.13 6.35 -10.51
N TYR A 195 -9.05 5.50 -10.94
CA TYR A 195 -10.11 5.84 -11.87
C TYR A 195 -11.46 5.71 -11.17
N PHE A 196 -12.33 6.64 -11.53
CA PHE A 196 -13.71 6.75 -11.09
C PHE A 196 -14.62 6.72 -12.31
N ALA A 197 -15.89 6.38 -12.11
CA ALA A 197 -16.86 6.37 -13.21
C ALA A 197 -18.20 7.00 -12.80
N VAL A 198 -18.78 7.76 -13.73
CA VAL A 198 -20.14 8.29 -13.63
C VAL A 198 -20.89 8.05 -14.94
N GLY A 199 -22.21 7.95 -14.89
CA GLY A 199 -23.01 7.85 -16.11
C GLY A 199 -22.94 9.16 -16.91
N THR A 200 -22.65 9.07 -18.21
CA THR A 200 -22.49 10.25 -19.09
C THR A 200 -23.78 11.05 -19.27
N PHE A 201 -24.93 10.44 -18.99
CA PHE A 201 -26.24 11.08 -19.02
C PHE A 201 -26.55 11.92 -17.76
N LYS A 202 -25.77 11.75 -16.67
CA LYS A 202 -26.02 12.40 -15.38
C LYS A 202 -25.48 13.83 -15.34
N ASP A 203 -26.06 14.67 -14.49
CA ASP A 203 -25.62 16.06 -14.35
C ASP A 203 -24.19 16.19 -13.80
N VAL A 204 -23.73 15.25 -12.97
CA VAL A 204 -22.33 15.21 -12.50
C VAL A 204 -21.34 15.15 -13.68
N TYR A 205 -21.66 14.41 -14.74
CA TYR A 205 -20.82 14.34 -15.93
C TYR A 205 -20.78 15.70 -16.64
N LYS A 206 -21.95 16.32 -16.86
CA LYS A 206 -22.05 17.66 -17.47
C LYS A 206 -21.31 18.72 -16.65
N GLN A 207 -21.41 18.65 -15.32
CA GLN A 207 -20.73 19.56 -14.39
C GLN A 207 -19.21 19.42 -14.48
N LEU A 208 -18.67 18.19 -14.46
CA LEU A 208 -17.23 17.95 -14.59
C LEU A 208 -16.69 18.34 -15.97
N GLN A 209 -17.49 18.20 -17.03
CA GLN A 209 -17.14 18.70 -18.37
C GLN A 209 -17.08 20.23 -18.42
N ALA A 210 -18.00 20.92 -17.75
CA ALA A 210 -18.04 22.38 -17.70
C ALA A 210 -16.95 22.96 -16.76
N ASN A 211 -16.72 22.32 -15.61
CA ASN A 211 -15.69 22.67 -14.66
C ASN A 211 -15.05 21.40 -14.09
N PRO A 212 -13.80 21.06 -14.48
CA PRO A 212 -13.17 19.83 -14.06
C PRO A 212 -12.75 19.85 -12.59
N ARG A 213 -12.76 21.00 -11.91
CA ARG A 213 -12.35 21.08 -10.50
C ARG A 213 -13.36 20.37 -9.62
N CYS A 214 -12.87 19.41 -8.83
CA CYS A 214 -13.68 18.61 -7.92
C CYS A 214 -12.89 18.26 -6.66
N GLU A 215 -13.59 17.81 -5.63
CA GLU A 215 -12.98 17.32 -4.39
C GLU A 215 -13.66 16.01 -3.98
N ILE A 216 -12.87 15.02 -3.57
CA ILE A 216 -13.34 13.78 -2.98
C ILE A 216 -13.21 13.91 -1.45
N LEU A 217 -14.28 13.59 -0.76
CA LEU A 217 -14.31 13.43 0.70
C LEU A 217 -14.66 11.98 1.03
N ALA A 218 -13.80 11.31 1.79
CA ALA A 218 -14.08 9.98 2.33
C ALA A 218 -13.85 9.98 3.83
N SER A 219 -14.59 9.13 4.56
CA SER A 219 -14.47 9.01 6.01
C SER A 219 -14.13 7.56 6.37
N SER A 220 -13.13 7.41 7.22
CA SER A 220 -12.81 6.16 7.92
C SER A 220 -12.76 6.48 9.41
N GLY A 221 -13.76 6.01 10.17
CA GLY A 221 -13.91 6.34 11.58
C GLY A 221 -13.92 7.86 11.84
N MET A 222 -12.89 8.37 12.53
CA MET A 222 -12.74 9.78 12.88
C MET A 222 -11.75 10.55 11.98
N GLU A 223 -11.31 9.91 10.89
CA GLU A 223 -10.45 10.49 9.89
C GLU A 223 -11.19 10.77 8.58
N PHE A 224 -10.80 11.85 7.93
CA PHE A 224 -11.43 12.36 6.72
C PHE A 224 -10.37 12.63 5.65
N LEU A 225 -10.34 11.79 4.62
CA LEU A 225 -9.56 12.05 3.41
C LEU A 225 -10.25 13.17 2.63
N ARG A 226 -9.49 14.22 2.30
CA ARG A 226 -9.87 15.29 1.38
C ARG A 226 -8.88 15.31 0.23
N TRP A 227 -9.37 15.09 -0.97
CA TRP A 227 -8.56 15.04 -2.18
C TRP A 227 -9.16 15.94 -3.25
N ASP A 228 -8.55 17.10 -3.45
CA ASP A 228 -8.91 18.03 -4.53
C ASP A 228 -8.12 17.74 -5.81
N GLY A 229 -8.72 18.04 -6.95
CA GLY A 229 -8.06 17.87 -8.24
C GLY A 229 -8.93 18.26 -9.41
N LYS A 230 -8.45 17.95 -10.62
CA LYS A 230 -9.21 18.10 -11.85
C LYS A 230 -9.61 16.74 -12.40
N ALA A 231 -10.90 16.51 -12.62
CA ALA A 231 -11.39 15.32 -13.31
C ALA A 231 -10.95 15.36 -14.78
N VAL A 232 -10.16 14.38 -15.20
CA VAL A 232 -9.73 14.19 -16.58
C VAL A 232 -10.35 12.90 -17.10
N PHE A 233 -11.31 13.04 -18.03
CA PHE A 233 -11.98 11.91 -18.63
C PHE A 233 -11.09 11.17 -19.62
N THR A 234 -11.25 9.86 -19.71
CA THR A 234 -10.51 8.97 -20.60
C THR A 234 -11.44 7.96 -21.27
N ASP A 235 -11.03 7.50 -22.44
CA ASP A 235 -11.65 6.43 -23.23
C ASP A 235 -10.80 5.15 -23.25
N ASP A 236 -9.89 4.98 -22.28
CA ASP A 236 -9.07 3.78 -22.14
C ASP A 236 -9.94 2.52 -22.11
N ALA A 237 -9.84 1.72 -23.18
CA ALA A 237 -10.66 0.54 -23.41
C ALA A 237 -10.44 -0.56 -22.37
N ARG A 238 -9.37 -0.50 -21.57
CA ARG A 238 -9.07 -1.45 -20.49
C ARG A 238 -10.00 -1.30 -19.28
N LEU A 239 -10.58 -0.13 -19.07
CA LEU A 239 -11.34 0.19 -17.85
C LEU A 239 -12.71 -0.50 -17.78
N LEU A 240 -13.44 -0.53 -18.90
CA LEU A 240 -14.78 -1.12 -18.94
C LEU A 240 -14.79 -2.63 -18.63
N PRO A 241 -13.90 -3.46 -19.22
CA PRO A 241 -13.79 -4.88 -18.86
C PRO A 241 -13.49 -5.11 -17.38
N ILE A 242 -12.67 -4.26 -16.75
CA ILE A 242 -12.37 -4.35 -15.31
C ILE A 242 -13.64 -4.14 -14.49
N VAL A 243 -14.41 -3.08 -14.80
CA VAL A 243 -15.69 -2.82 -14.12
C VAL A 243 -16.73 -3.90 -14.40
N GLU A 244 -16.76 -4.47 -15.59
CA GLU A 244 -17.66 -5.57 -15.93
C GLU A 244 -17.39 -6.81 -15.06
N ASN A 245 -16.10 -7.10 -14.79
CA ASN A 245 -15.73 -8.17 -13.87
C ASN A 245 -16.05 -7.84 -12.40
N MET A 246 -15.84 -6.59 -11.97
CA MET A 246 -16.07 -6.16 -10.59
C MET A 246 -17.56 -6.01 -10.25
N MET A 247 -18.35 -5.50 -11.20
CA MET A 247 -19.74 -5.10 -11.01
C MET A 247 -20.59 -5.48 -12.24
N PRO A 248 -20.74 -6.78 -12.55
CA PRO A 248 -21.40 -7.24 -13.78
C PRO A 248 -22.86 -6.76 -13.90
N ASP A 249 -23.60 -6.74 -12.79
CA ASP A 249 -25.00 -6.28 -12.78
C ASP A 249 -25.13 -4.78 -13.10
N LEU A 250 -24.16 -3.97 -12.68
CA LEU A 250 -24.12 -2.54 -13.00
C LEU A 250 -23.95 -2.34 -14.51
N VAL A 251 -22.97 -3.02 -15.12
CA VAL A 251 -22.70 -2.91 -16.56
C VAL A 251 -23.88 -3.43 -17.37
N LYS A 252 -24.46 -4.57 -16.97
CA LYS A 252 -25.67 -5.12 -17.61
C LYS A 252 -26.83 -4.12 -17.61
N MET A 253 -27.10 -3.47 -16.48
CA MET A 253 -28.13 -2.45 -16.37
C MET A 253 -27.85 -1.25 -17.29
N TYR A 254 -26.60 -0.76 -17.33
CA TYR A 254 -26.22 0.34 -18.21
C TYR A 254 -26.43 0.00 -19.69
N ASN A 255 -26.02 -1.21 -20.10
CA ASN A 255 -26.20 -1.69 -21.48
C ASN A 255 -27.68 -1.79 -21.86
N GLN A 256 -28.53 -2.33 -20.97
CA GLN A 256 -29.98 -2.43 -21.21
C GLN A 256 -30.66 -1.07 -21.39
N MET A 257 -30.19 -0.06 -20.65
CA MET A 257 -30.72 1.30 -20.71
C MET A 257 -30.10 2.15 -21.84
N GLY A 258 -29.11 1.62 -22.58
CA GLY A 258 -28.35 2.38 -23.57
C GLY A 258 -27.49 3.48 -22.95
N TRP A 259 -27.12 3.36 -21.68
CA TRP A 259 -26.29 4.31 -20.95
C TRP A 259 -24.80 3.97 -21.08
N LYS A 260 -23.95 5.00 -20.97
CA LYS A 260 -22.50 4.85 -20.99
C LYS A 260 -21.88 5.32 -19.67
N LEU A 261 -20.85 4.63 -19.23
CA LEU A 261 -19.97 5.09 -18.16
C LEU A 261 -18.90 6.02 -18.77
N GLY A 262 -18.71 7.18 -18.15
CA GLY A 262 -17.59 8.07 -18.39
C GLY A 262 -16.56 7.86 -17.29
N PHE A 263 -15.38 7.39 -17.66
CA PHE A 263 -14.26 7.16 -16.74
C PHE A 263 -13.39 8.39 -16.64
N PHE A 264 -12.94 8.70 -15.43
CA PHE A 264 -12.04 9.82 -15.19
C PHE A 264 -11.07 9.52 -14.05
N THR A 265 -9.92 10.19 -14.07
CA THR A 265 -8.97 10.24 -12.95
C THR A 265 -8.89 11.68 -12.42
N LEU A 266 -8.30 11.88 -11.25
CA LEU A 266 -8.02 13.21 -10.69
C LEU A 266 -6.56 13.58 -10.98
N GLU A 267 -6.33 14.68 -11.68
CA GLU A 267 -5.00 15.19 -11.98
C GLU A 267 -4.74 16.53 -11.30
N GLY A 268 -3.51 16.69 -10.81
CA GLY A 268 -3.10 17.83 -9.99
C GLY A 268 -3.85 17.89 -8.65
N GLY A 269 -3.83 19.07 -8.03
CA GLY A 269 -4.47 19.30 -6.74
C GLY A 269 -3.64 18.84 -5.55
N SER A 270 -4.30 18.59 -4.43
CA SER A 270 -3.67 18.12 -3.19
C SER A 270 -4.52 17.08 -2.48
N ALA A 271 -3.88 16.26 -1.65
CA ALA A 271 -4.58 15.31 -0.81
C ALA A 271 -4.10 15.41 0.65
N GLU A 272 -5.05 15.43 1.58
CA GLU A 272 -4.80 15.49 3.02
C GLU A 272 -5.76 14.58 3.79
N VAL A 273 -5.31 14.06 4.93
CA VAL A 273 -6.18 13.45 5.94
C VAL A 273 -6.34 14.45 7.08
N VAL A 274 -7.60 14.70 7.45
CA VAL A 274 -7.96 15.58 8.57
C VAL A 274 -8.71 14.77 9.62
N ASN A 275 -8.45 15.01 10.90
CA ASN A 275 -9.23 14.40 11.99
C ASN A 275 -10.16 15.42 12.67
N VAL A 276 -10.99 14.94 13.60
CA VAL A 276 -11.93 15.80 14.35
C VAL A 276 -11.27 16.93 15.16
N ASN A 277 -9.98 16.81 15.48
CA ASN A 277 -9.20 17.82 16.18
C ASN A 277 -8.55 18.83 15.21
N ASN A 278 -8.94 18.81 13.94
CA ASN A 278 -8.38 19.63 12.87
C ASN A 278 -6.86 19.44 12.68
N THR A 279 -6.33 18.28 13.06
CA THR A 279 -4.95 17.89 12.72
C THR A 279 -4.94 17.45 11.27
N LYS A 280 -4.00 17.97 10.49
CA LYS A 280 -3.89 17.72 9.05
C LYS A 280 -2.59 16.98 8.72
N LYS A 281 -2.70 15.85 8.04
CA LYS A 281 -1.57 15.13 7.45
C LYS A 281 -1.65 15.28 5.93
N LYS A 282 -0.70 16.02 5.36
CA LYS A 282 -0.58 16.16 3.91
C LYS A 282 -0.04 14.88 3.28
N ILE A 283 -0.59 14.47 2.14
CA ILE A 283 -0.15 13.32 1.34
C ILE A 283 0.71 13.83 0.16
N PHE A 284 0.20 14.79 -0.64
CA PHE A 284 0.93 15.52 -1.69
C PHE A 284 0.29 16.88 -2.00
#